data_AF-A0A7X6VC35-F1
#
_entry.id   AF-A0A7X6VC35-F1
#
_cell.length_a   1.000
_cell.length_b   1.000
_cell.length_c   1.000
_cell.angle_alpha   90.00
_cell.angle_beta   90.00
_cell.angle_gamma   90.00
#
_symmetry.space_group_name_H-M   'P 1'
#
loop_
_entity.id
_entity.type
_entity.pdbx_description
1 polymer ?
#
loop_
_entity_poly.entity_id
_entity_poly.type
_entity_poly.pdbx_seq_one_letter_code
_entity_poly.pdbx_strand_id
1 'polypeptide(L)'
;MANATSNNNSGSRGEDEGNTTEGANNTPANPKKVDANYLKKNGIDPHTIKKDTLGQNAEISKYDTFIDKNGDIWLQKKGAKEYIPTYENIGR
;
A
#
# COMPACT_ATOMS: atom_id res chain seq x y z
N MET A 1 49.04 9.45 16.47
CA MET A 1 48.18 8.70 17.40
C MET A 1 47.03 8.14 16.59
N ALA A 2 47.06 6.85 16.29
CA ALA A 2 46.00 6.17 15.55
C ALA A 2 44.84 5.89 16.51
N ASN A 3 43.62 6.31 16.16
CA ASN A 3 42.43 5.92 16.88
C ASN A 3 41.73 4.80 16.10
N ALA A 4 41.64 3.62 16.72
CA ALA A 4 40.95 2.46 16.21
C ALA A 4 39.66 2.23 17.02
N THR A 5 38.61 1.76 16.32
CA THR A 5 37.53 0.89 16.84
C THR A 5 36.47 1.61 17.72
N SER A 6 35.15 1.39 17.64
CA SER A 6 34.33 0.31 17.11
C SER A 6 32.93 0.86 16.76
N ASN A 7 32.40 0.52 15.59
CA ASN A 7 30.97 0.65 15.30
C ASN A 7 30.27 -0.65 15.67
N ASN A 8 29.38 -0.62 16.67
CA ASN A 8 28.64 -1.80 17.10
C ASN A 8 27.29 -1.89 16.39
N ASN A 9 27.35 -2.72 15.35
CA ASN A 9 26.37 -3.57 14.71
C ASN A 9 24.89 -3.49 15.15
N SER A 10 24.09 -3.23 14.12
CA SER A 10 22.64 -3.26 14.03
C SER A 10 21.99 -4.54 14.53
N GLY A 11 20.77 -4.36 15.05
CA GLY A 11 19.86 -5.43 15.41
C GLY A 11 19.56 -6.35 14.22
N SER A 12 19.95 -7.61 14.38
CA SER A 12 19.52 -8.71 13.54
C SER A 12 18.06 -9.04 13.83
N ARG A 13 17.19 -8.83 12.85
CA ARG A 13 16.01 -9.66 12.64
C ARG A 13 15.82 -9.80 11.13
N GLY A 14 16.00 -11.02 10.64
CA GLY A 14 15.58 -11.43 9.31
C GLY A 14 14.07 -11.17 9.15
N GLU A 15 13.50 -11.27 7.97
CA GLU A 15 13.53 -12.43 7.10
C GLU A 15 12.97 -12.03 5.72
N ASP A 16 13.37 -12.83 4.74
CA ASP A 16 12.63 -13.20 3.52
C ASP A 16 12.90 -12.42 2.22
N GLU A 17 13.43 -13.20 1.28
CA GLU A 17 13.80 -12.88 -0.09
C GLU A 17 12.54 -12.67 -0.95
N GLY A 18 12.23 -11.42 -1.25
CA GLY A 18 11.28 -11.03 -2.29
C GLY A 18 11.99 -10.33 -3.45
N ASN A 19 12.51 -11.10 -4.40
CA ASN A 19 13.02 -10.59 -5.66
C ASN A 19 11.85 -10.00 -6.49
N THR A 20 11.84 -8.68 -6.73
CA THR A 20 11.82 -8.03 -8.07
C THR A 20 11.26 -6.60 -8.02
N THR A 21 12.04 -5.69 -8.61
CA THR A 21 11.68 -4.34 -9.08
C THR A 21 11.60 -3.23 -8.04
N GLU A 22 12.51 -2.26 -8.17
CA GLU A 22 12.53 -0.95 -7.53
C GLU A 22 11.21 -0.18 -7.78
N GLY A 23 10.16 -0.49 -7.04
CA GLY A 23 9.01 0.38 -6.85
C GLY A 23 9.11 0.94 -5.44
N ALA A 24 9.20 2.26 -5.29
CA ALA A 24 9.28 2.92 -3.99
C ALA A 24 8.36 2.25 -2.97
N ASN A 25 8.89 1.96 -1.77
CA ASN A 25 8.16 1.41 -0.61
C ASN A 25 6.96 2.31 -0.26
N ASN A 26 5.90 2.24 -1.06
CA ASN A 26 4.72 3.08 -0.97
C ASN A 26 3.80 2.44 0.05
N THR A 27 4.19 2.56 1.31
CA THR A 27 3.34 2.20 2.43
C THR A 27 2.44 3.39 2.73
N PRO A 28 1.10 3.23 2.73
CA PRO A 28 0.19 4.32 3.07
C PRO A 28 0.45 4.87 4.48
N ALA A 29 0.30 6.17 4.65
CA ALA A 29 0.42 6.80 5.96
C ALA A 29 -0.89 6.66 6.75
N ASN A 30 -0.90 5.78 7.76
CA ASN A 30 -2.07 5.49 8.61
C ASN A 30 -3.31 5.03 7.79
N PRO A 31 -3.19 3.91 7.04
CA PRO A 31 -4.27 3.42 6.19
C PRO A 31 -5.49 3.04 7.02
N LYS A 32 -6.64 3.56 6.64
CA LYS A 32 -7.93 3.18 7.19
C LYS A 32 -8.71 2.41 6.15
N LYS A 33 -9.17 1.22 6.51
CA LYS A 33 -10.07 0.46 5.65
C LYS A 33 -11.36 1.24 5.46
N VAL A 34 -11.80 1.36 4.21
CA VAL A 34 -13.03 2.06 3.86
C VAL A 34 -13.95 1.16 3.04
N ASP A 35 -15.25 1.38 3.20
CA ASP A 35 -16.25 0.65 2.46
C ASP A 35 -16.51 1.29 1.09
N ALA A 36 -17.06 0.48 0.19
CA ALA A 36 -17.52 0.90 -1.13
C ALA A 36 -18.45 2.12 -1.08
N ASN A 37 -19.32 2.20 -0.07
CA ASN A 37 -20.26 3.31 0.09
C ASN A 37 -19.56 4.64 0.39
N TYR A 38 -18.44 4.62 1.12
CA TYR A 38 -17.68 5.84 1.41
C TYR A 38 -17.02 6.38 0.13
N LEU A 39 -16.42 5.51 -0.67
CA LEU A 39 -15.81 5.88 -1.95
C LEU A 39 -16.85 6.47 -2.92
N LYS A 40 -18.01 5.81 -3.04
CA LYS A 40 -19.10 6.28 -3.91
C LYS A 40 -19.65 7.64 -3.51
N LYS A 41 -19.73 7.93 -2.20
CA LYS A 41 -20.14 9.25 -1.70
C LYS A 41 -19.16 10.36 -2.09
N ASN A 42 -17.89 10.02 -2.33
CA ASN A 42 -16.86 10.93 -2.81
C ASN A 42 -16.67 10.85 -4.34
N GLY A 43 -17.62 10.26 -5.07
CA GLY A 43 -17.58 10.18 -6.54
C GLY A 43 -16.66 9.09 -7.10
N ILE A 44 -16.05 8.26 -6.26
CA ILE A 44 -15.15 7.18 -6.68
C ILE A 44 -15.92 5.85 -6.75
N ASP A 45 -15.92 5.18 -7.90
CA ASP A 45 -16.45 3.81 -7.99
C ASP A 45 -15.37 2.78 -7.58
N PRO A 46 -15.58 2.02 -6.49
CA PRO A 46 -14.62 1.05 -5.99
C PRO A 46 -14.38 -0.14 -6.92
N HIS A 47 -15.33 -0.51 -7.78
CA HIS A 47 -15.15 -1.57 -8.75
C HIS A 47 -14.33 -1.08 -9.95
N THR A 48 -14.61 0.13 -10.41
CA THR A 48 -13.85 0.76 -11.51
C THR A 48 -12.40 0.93 -11.10
N ILE A 49 -12.11 1.57 -9.96
CA ILE A 49 -10.72 1.81 -9.56
C ILE A 49 -9.93 0.53 -9.31
N LYS A 50 -10.58 -0.51 -8.76
CA LYS A 50 -9.96 -1.83 -8.58
C LYS A 50 -9.61 -2.47 -9.92
N LYS A 51 -10.47 -2.37 -10.92
CA LYS A 51 -10.21 -2.91 -12.26
C LYS A 51 -9.16 -2.10 -13.01
N ASP A 52 -9.17 -0.78 -12.87
CA ASP A 52 -8.17 0.08 -13.52
C ASP A 52 -6.78 -0.15 -12.93
N THR A 53 -6.69 -0.39 -11.60
CA THR A 53 -5.43 -0.66 -10.91
C THR A 53 -4.94 -2.10 -11.11
N LEU A 54 -5.82 -3.10 -11.02
CA LEU A 54 -5.44 -4.53 -11.01
C LEU A 54 -5.60 -5.22 -12.37
N GLY A 55 -6.28 -4.57 -13.32
CA GLY A 55 -6.71 -5.13 -14.60
C GLY A 55 -8.18 -5.58 -14.60
N GLN A 56 -8.80 -5.57 -15.79
CA GLN A 56 -10.24 -5.88 -15.94
C GLN A 56 -10.65 -7.29 -15.50
N ASN A 57 -9.72 -8.25 -15.54
CA ASN A 57 -9.94 -9.65 -15.15
C ASN A 57 -9.58 -9.93 -13.69
N ALA A 58 -9.21 -8.91 -12.92
CA ALA A 58 -8.81 -9.09 -11.53
C ALA A 58 -10.00 -9.48 -10.63
N GLU A 59 -9.74 -10.39 -9.70
CA GLU A 59 -10.70 -10.76 -8.66
C GLU A 59 -10.78 -9.66 -7.58
N ILE A 60 -11.50 -8.57 -7.88
CA ILE A 60 -11.62 -7.38 -7.04
C ILE A 60 -12.18 -7.65 -5.63
N SER A 61 -12.85 -8.79 -5.42
CA SER A 61 -13.39 -9.24 -4.13
C SER A 61 -12.32 -9.68 -3.12
N LYS A 62 -11.14 -10.07 -3.62
CA LYS A 62 -9.96 -10.41 -2.83
C LYS A 62 -9.23 -9.18 -2.31
N TYR A 63 -9.62 -7.98 -2.72
CA TYR A 63 -8.97 -6.74 -2.36
C TYR A 63 -9.89 -5.88 -1.50
N ASP A 64 -9.34 -5.41 -0.38
CA ASP A 64 -9.92 -4.37 0.45
C ASP A 64 -9.39 -3.01 0.01
N THR A 65 -10.19 -1.96 0.21
CA THR A 65 -9.80 -0.59 -0.11
C THR A 65 -9.48 0.17 1.16
N PHE A 66 -8.41 0.95 1.12
CA PHE A 66 -7.91 1.75 2.21
C PHE A 66 -7.72 3.19 1.74
N ILE A 67 -7.84 4.12 2.68
CA ILE A 67 -7.53 5.52 2.47
C ILE A 67 -6.49 5.94 3.50
N ASP A 68 -5.45 6.62 3.07
CA ASP A 68 -4.42 7.14 3.95
C ASP A 68 -4.80 8.50 4.55
N LYS A 69 -3.92 9.07 5.38
CA LYS A 69 -4.16 10.39 5.98
C LYS A 69 -4.27 11.52 4.96
N ASN A 70 -3.68 11.37 3.77
CA ASN A 70 -3.66 12.38 2.70
C ASN A 70 -4.89 12.28 1.80
N GLY A 71 -5.69 11.21 1.94
CA GLY A 71 -6.85 10.95 1.09
C GLY A 71 -6.55 10.05 -0.10
N ASP A 72 -5.33 9.52 -0.20
CA ASP A 72 -4.92 8.63 -1.29
C ASP A 72 -5.57 7.26 -1.10
N ILE A 73 -6.03 6.67 -2.20
CA ILE A 73 -6.69 5.37 -2.20
C ILE A 73 -5.67 4.26 -2.47
N TRP A 74 -5.74 3.23 -1.64
CA TRP A 74 -4.86 2.08 -1.65
C TRP A 74 -5.68 0.80 -1.71
N LEU A 75 -5.15 -0.21 -2.40
CA LEU A 75 -5.71 -1.55 -2.41
C LEU A 75 -4.78 -2.49 -1.66
N GLN A 76 -5.36 -3.38 -0.88
CA GLN A 76 -4.61 -4.46 -0.25
C GLN A 76 -5.33 -5.77 -0.48
N LYS A 77 -4.60 -6.78 -0.95
CA LYS A 77 -5.12 -8.13 -1.06
C LYS A 77 -5.32 -8.71 0.34
N LYS A 78 -6.47 -9.32 0.59
CA LYS A 78 -6.78 -9.97 1.87
C LYS A 78 -5.71 -11.01 2.19
N GLY A 79 -5.07 -10.85 3.35
CA GLY A 79 -3.97 -11.72 3.80
C GLY A 79 -2.58 -11.32 3.29
N ALA A 80 -2.46 -10.29 2.43
CA ALA A 80 -1.18 -9.71 2.05
C ALA A 80 -0.81 -8.52 2.96
N LYS A 81 0.48 -8.24 3.07
CA LYS A 81 1.02 -7.06 3.77
C LYS A 81 1.26 -5.87 2.84
N GLU A 82 1.25 -6.13 1.54
CA GLU A 82 1.56 -5.14 0.51
C GLU A 82 0.33 -4.29 0.18
N TYR A 83 0.59 -3.01 -0.07
CA TYR A 83 -0.38 -2.05 -0.55
C TYR A 83 -0.07 -1.67 -1.98
N ILE A 84 -1.12 -1.56 -2.79
CA ILE A 84 -1.05 -1.16 -4.19
C ILE A 84 -1.64 0.25 -4.28
N PRO A 85 -0.86 1.26 -4.68
CA PRO A 85 -1.38 2.60 -4.91
C PRO A 85 -2.33 2.59 -6.11
N THR A 86 -3.47 3.26 -5.98
CA THR A 86 -4.40 3.46 -7.11
C THR A 86 -4.17 4.77 -7.85
N TYR A 87 -3.34 5.66 -7.28
CA TYR A 87 -3.09 7.03 -7.74
C TYR A 87 -4.34 7.94 -7.78
N GLU A 88 -5.45 7.48 -7.22
CA GLU A 88 -6.66 8.27 -7.00
C GLU A 88 -6.69 8.84 -5.57
N ASN A 89 -7.28 10.03 -5.43
CA ASN A 89 -7.41 10.73 -4.17
C ASN A 89 -8.83 11.28 -4.02
N ILE A 90 -9.40 11.19 -2.82
CA ILE A 90 -10.78 11.66 -2.57
C ILE A 90 -10.93 13.17 -2.42
N GLY A 91 -9.85 13.96 -2.46
CA GLY A 91 -9.86 15.42 -2.28
C GLY A 91 -10.32 15.81 -0.89
N ARG A 92 -9.44 16.41 -0.08
CA ARG A 92 -9.82 16.89 1.25
C ARG A 92 -10.61 18.20 1.21
#